data_AF-A0A2W5L634-F1
#
_entry.id   AF-A0A2W5L634-F1
#
_cell.length_a   1.000
_cell.length_b   1.000
_cell.length_c   1.000
_cell.angle_alpha   90.00
_cell.angle_beta   90.00
_cell.angle_gamma   90.00
#
_symmetry.space_group_name_H-M   'P 1'
#
loop_
_entity.id
_entity.type
_entity.pdbx_description
1 polymer ?
#
loop_
_entity_poly.entity_id
_entity_poly.type
_entity_poly.pdbx_seq_one_letter_code
_entity_poly.pdbx_strand_id
1 'polypeptide(L)' 'MAVIAAEHAHGEGAESYARDRASMARRDGDMPISEIWDQAANTLHSLHAINRDVALRHAHPAGNRHPE' A
#
# COMPACT_ATOMS: atom_id res chain seq x y z
N MET A 1 0.46 -13.56 -7.36
CA MET A 1 0.56 -12.08 -7.46
C MET A 1 1.13 -11.54 -6.16
N ALA A 2 2.27 -10.83 -6.19
CA ALA A 2 2.97 -10.36 -5.00
C ALA A 2 2.15 -9.37 -4.15
N VAL A 3 1.38 -8.48 -4.79
CA VAL A 3 0.44 -7.56 -4.13
C VAL A 3 -0.59 -8.31 -3.28
N ILE A 4 -1.25 -9.33 -3.86
CA ILE A 4 -2.25 -10.14 -3.16
C ILE A 4 -1.62 -10.90 -1.98
N ALA A 5 -0.40 -11.41 -2.15
CA ALA A 5 0.30 -12.11 -1.08
C ALA A 5 0.64 -11.19 0.11
N ALA A 6 1.02 -9.93 -0.16
CA ALA A 6 1.32 -8.96 0.89
C ALA A 6 0.07 -8.48 1.63
N GLU A 7 -1.00 -8.10 0.92
CA GLU A 7 -2.28 -7.68 1.51
C GLU A 7 -2.88 -8.76 2.39
N HIS A 8 -2.97 -9.99 1.87
CA HIS A 8 -3.62 -11.10 2.56
C HIS A 8 -2.87 -11.51 3.85
N ALA A 9 -1.56 -11.30 3.90
CA ALA A 9 -0.75 -11.67 5.05
C ALA A 9 -0.62 -10.54 6.10
N HIS A 10 -0.69 -9.27 5.70
CA HIS A 10 -0.25 -8.16 6.56
C HIS A 10 -1.17 -6.92 6.62
N GLY A 11 -2.20 -6.80 5.78
CA GLY A 11 -3.09 -5.62 5.77
C GLY A 11 -2.30 -4.30 5.69
N GLU A 12 -2.42 -3.42 6.69
CA GLU A 12 -1.66 -2.16 6.74
C GLU A 12 -0.12 -2.36 6.68
N GLY A 13 0.39 -3.51 7.10
CA GLY A 13 1.81 -3.87 7.03
C GLY A 13 2.28 -4.39 5.66
N ALA A 14 1.38 -4.54 4.69
CA ALA A 14 1.67 -5.13 3.39
C ALA A 14 2.75 -4.38 2.61
N GLU A 15 2.75 -3.03 2.68
CA GLU A 15 3.75 -2.19 2.03
C GLU A 15 5.16 -2.47 2.58
N SER A 16 5.31 -2.47 3.90
CA SER A 16 6.58 -2.74 4.57
C SER A 16 7.08 -4.15 4.26
N TYR A 17 6.18 -5.14 4.31
CA TYR A 17 6.51 -6.52 3.95
C TYR A 17 7.01 -6.63 2.50
N ALA A 18 6.34 -5.98 1.54
CA ALA A 18 6.78 -5.97 0.15
C ALA A 18 8.16 -5.33 -0.02
N ARG A 19 8.47 -4.25 0.71
CA ARG A 19 9.82 -3.64 0.70
C ARG A 19 10.89 -4.57 1.28
N ASP A 20 10.58 -5.27 2.37
CA ASP A 20 11.51 -6.22 2.98
C ASP A 20 11.81 -7.38 2.01
N ARG A 21 10.79 -7.90 1.32
CA ARG A 21 10.95 -8.94 0.29
C ARG A 21 11.78 -8.45 -0.89
N ALA A 22 11.59 -7.22 -1.35
CA ALA A 22 12.44 -6.63 -2.38
C ALA A 22 13.90 -6.53 -1.91
N SER A 23 14.13 -6.05 -0.67
CA SER A 23 15.47 -5.96 -0.10
C SER A 23 16.17 -7.31 0.01
N MET A 24 15.44 -8.36 0.45
CA MET A 24 15.94 -9.73 0.48
C MET A 24 16.32 -10.22 -0.92
N ALA A 25 15.45 -10.05 -1.91
CA ALA A 25 15.72 -10.49 -3.28
C ALA A 25 16.97 -9.80 -3.87
N ARG A 26 17.19 -8.51 -3.60
CA ARG A 26 18.43 -7.82 -3.99
C ARG A 26 19.66 -8.42 -3.33
N ARG A 27 19.59 -8.76 -2.04
CA ARG A 27 20.70 -9.39 -1.31
C ARG A 27 21.04 -10.77 -1.87
N ASP A 28 20.02 -11.49 -2.33
CA ASP A 28 20.16 -12.82 -2.94
C ASP A 28 20.57 -12.75 -4.42
N GLY A 29 20.64 -11.54 -5.00
CA GLY A 29 21.00 -11.31 -6.41
C GLY A 29 19.85 -11.54 -7.40
N ASP A 30 18.63 -11.77 -6.92
CA ASP A 30 17.44 -11.97 -7.74
C ASP A 30 16.75 -10.63 -8.04
N MET A 31 17.35 -9.89 -8.97
CA MET A 31 16.86 -8.58 -9.40
C MET A 31 15.44 -8.62 -9.98
N PRO A 32 15.05 -9.59 -10.83
CA PRO A 32 13.66 -9.69 -11.31
C PRO A 32 12.65 -9.83 -10.18
N ILE A 33 12.93 -10.65 -9.16
CA ILE A 33 12.04 -10.78 -8.01
C ILE A 33 12.01 -9.49 -7.18
N SER A 34 13.15 -8.81 -7.00
CA SER A 34 13.16 -7.50 -6.34
C SER A 34 12.21 -6.52 -7.01
N GLU A 35 12.27 -6.39 -8.34
CA GLU A 35 11.44 -5.44 -9.09
C GLU A 35 9.95 -5.74 -8.93
N ILE A 36 9.57 -7.01 -8.92
CA ILE A 36 8.18 -7.43 -8.67
C ILE A 36 7.71 -6.99 -7.28
N TRP A 37 8.55 -7.15 -6.26
CA TRP A 37 8.21 -6.76 -4.90
C TRP A 37 8.21 -5.24 -4.69
N ASP A 38 9.12 -4.51 -5.33
CA ASP A 38 9.12 -3.04 -5.33
C ASP A 38 7.86 -2.48 -5.98
N GLN A 39 7.49 -3.02 -7.15
CA GLN A 39 6.25 -2.64 -7.82
C GLN A 39 5.04 -2.92 -6.93
N ALA A 40 5.03 -4.06 -6.24
CA ALA A 40 3.98 -4.37 -5.28
C ALA A 40 3.91 -3.34 -4.15
N ALA A 41 5.05 -2.99 -3.52
CA ALA A 41 5.11 -1.97 -2.48
C ALA A 41 4.54 -0.61 -2.94
N ASN A 42 4.89 -0.18 -4.16
CA ASN A 42 4.38 1.07 -4.74
C ASN A 42 2.86 1.04 -4.99
N THR A 43 2.34 -0.08 -5.47
CA THR A 43 0.90 -0.27 -5.67
C THR A 43 0.16 -0.21 -4.33
N LEU A 44 0.67 -0.92 -3.30
CA LEU A 44 0.08 -0.92 -1.95
C LEU A 44 0.08 0.47 -1.33
N HIS A 45 1.19 1.19 -1.45
CA HIS A 45 1.30 2.57 -0.98
C HIS A 45 0.20 3.47 -1.58
N SER A 46 -0.01 3.36 -2.89
CA SER A 46 -1.02 4.14 -3.61
C SER A 46 -2.44 3.77 -3.15
N LEU A 47 -2.74 2.48 -3.02
CA LEU A 47 -4.05 1.99 -2.55
C LEU A 47 -4.35 2.44 -1.12
N HIS A 48 -3.38 2.33 -0.21
CA HIS A 48 -3.52 2.80 1.17
C HIS A 48 -3.72 4.31 1.25
N ALA A 49 -3.01 5.09 0.43
CA ALA A 49 -3.19 6.54 0.37
C ALA A 49 -4.60 6.92 -0.10
N ILE A 50 -5.12 6.26 -1.13
CA ILE A 50 -6.50 6.46 -1.62
C ILE A 50 -7.52 6.07 -0.55
N ASN A 51 -7.37 4.89 0.06
CA ASN A 51 -8.28 4.42 1.11
C ASN A 51 -8.29 5.39 2.31
N ARG A 52 -7.13 5.93 2.69
CA ARG A 52 -7.02 6.92 3.76
C ARG A 52 -7.71 8.24 3.40
N ASP A 53 -7.51 8.75 2.18
CA ASP A 53 -8.17 9.98 1.73
C ASP A 53 -9.70 9.81 1.69
N VAL A 54 -10.18 8.69 1.15
CA VAL A 54 -11.61 8.33 1.15
C VAL A 54 -12.14 8.25 2.58
N ALA A 55 -11.45 7.53 3.48
CA ALA A 55 -11.84 7.43 4.88
C ALA A 55 -11.91 8.80 5.57
N LEU A 56 -10.95 9.70 5.32
CA LEU A 56 -10.93 11.06 5.88
C LEU A 56 -12.09 11.91 5.36
N ARG A 57 -12.43 11.81 4.06
CA ARG A 57 -13.60 12.48 3.47
C ARG A 57 -14.92 11.96 4.01
N HIS A 58 -15.02 10.66 4.31
CA HIS A 58 -16.21 10.09 4.95
C HIS A 58 -16.29 10.39 6.45
N ALA A 59 -15.14 10.47 7.13
CA ALA A 59 -15.06 10.82 8.56
C ALA A 59 -15.34 12.31 8.82
N HIS A 60 -15.12 13.18 7.84
CA HIS A 60 -15.63 14.55 7.81
C HIS A 60 -16.86 14.63 6.91
N PRO A 61 -18.05 14.19 7.37
CA PRO A 61 -19.26 14.60 6.65
C PRO A 61 -19.25 16.13 6.66
N ALA A 62 -19.57 16.75 5.53
CA ALA A 62 -19.71 18.19 5.41
C ALA A 62 -20.87 18.69 6.30
N GLY A 63 -20.68 18.70 7.61
CA GLY A 63 -21.51 19.38 8.58
C GLY A 63 -20.97 20.80 8.71
N ASN A 64 -21.62 21.73 8.00
CA ASN A 64 -21.65 23.19 8.20
C ASN A 64 -21.64 23.98 6.88
N ARG A 65 -22.42 23.56 5.88
CA ARG A 65 -23.03 24.53 4.96
C ARG A 65 -24.47 24.72 5.40
N HIS A 66 -24.66 25.59 6.38
CA HIS A 66 -25.91 26.33 6.54
C HIS A 66 -25.86 27.44 5.49
N PRO A 67 -26.68 27.43 4.42
CA PRO A 67 -26.94 28.65 3.68
C PRO A 67 -27.94 29.47 4.51
N GLU A 68 -27.57 30.72 4.74
CA GLU A 68 -28.43 31.79 5.24
C GLU A 68 -29.53 32.15 4.23
#